data_AF-T1EVY7-F1
#
_entry.id   AF-T1EVY7-F1
#
_cell.length_a   1.000
_cell.length_b   1.000
_cell.length_c   1.000
_cell.angle_alpha   90.00
_cell.angle_beta   90.00
_cell.angle_gamma   90.00
#
_symmetry.space_group_name_H-M   'P 1'
#
loop_
_entity.id
_entity.type
_entity.pdbx_description
1 polymer ?
#
loop_
_entity_poly.entity_id
_entity_poly.type
_entity_poly.pdbx_seq_one_letter_code
_entity_poly.pdbx_strand_id
1 'polypeptide(L)'
;MANRLFILNKLLYFLANNSSLWDNESFILNVSAFYINEEVLSNEFEIFKIKKIDKCLSRKELRKNDKLTKCLTMLKTMKINGIRDKCAIFVSANLSKMPSFEKFIEINFENVEKDLKDMLDKQQACLGNALDHFAEMQFKSCGA
;
A
#
# COMPACT_ATOMS: atom_id res chain seq x y z
N MET A 1 -15.63 17.91 -29.26
CA MET A 1 -15.17 16.97 -28.21
C MET A 1 -14.58 17.81 -27.10
N ALA A 2 -15.08 17.71 -25.86
CA ALA A 2 -14.53 18.48 -24.76
C ALA A 2 -13.06 18.10 -24.55
N ASN A 3 -12.16 19.10 -24.47
CA ASN A 3 -10.74 18.92 -24.19
C ASN A 3 -10.58 18.31 -22.79
N ARG A 4 -10.59 16.98 -22.68
CA ARG A 4 -10.27 16.28 -21.43
C ARG A 4 -8.79 16.51 -21.12
N LEU A 5 -8.51 16.95 -19.90
CA LEU A 5 -7.14 17.12 -19.42
C LEU A 5 -6.47 15.75 -19.32
N PHE A 6 -5.22 15.65 -19.77
CA PHE A 6 -4.38 14.47 -19.53
C PHE A 6 -3.48 14.74 -18.34
N ILE A 7 -3.51 13.87 -17.33
CA ILE A 7 -2.66 13.98 -16.14
C ILE A 7 -1.68 12.81 -16.17
N LEU A 8 -0.39 13.15 -16.12
CA LEU A 8 0.67 12.16 -16.07
C LEU A 8 0.79 11.62 -14.65
N ASN A 9 0.08 10.54 -14.33
CA ASN A 9 0.20 9.87 -13.05
C ASN A 9 0.13 8.34 -13.21
N LYS A 10 1.24 7.68 -12.87
CA LYS A 10 1.39 6.23 -13.04
C LYS A 10 0.51 5.42 -12.09
N LEU A 11 0.39 5.85 -10.82
CA LEU A 11 -0.41 5.12 -9.83
C LEU A 11 -1.90 5.31 -10.12
N LEU A 12 -2.37 6.54 -10.40
CA LEU A 12 -3.78 6.75 -10.77
C LEU A 12 -4.14 6.06 -12.08
N TYR A 13 -3.22 6.03 -13.06
CA TYR A 13 -3.40 5.21 -14.27
C TYR A 13 -3.52 3.71 -13.91
N PHE A 14 -2.63 3.17 -13.07
CA PHE A 14 -2.68 1.77 -12.64
C PHE A 14 -3.98 1.45 -11.90
N LEU A 15 -4.38 2.28 -10.93
CA LEU A 15 -5.62 2.13 -10.17
C LEU A 15 -6.86 2.21 -11.08
N ALA A 16 -6.91 3.17 -12.00
CA ALA A 16 -8.04 3.37 -12.90
C ALA A 16 -8.28 2.16 -13.83
N ASN A 17 -7.22 1.46 -14.23
CA ASN A 17 -7.29 0.27 -15.07
C ASN A 17 -7.59 -1.01 -14.28
N ASN A 18 -7.33 -1.03 -12.96
CA ASN A 18 -7.58 -2.18 -12.09
C ASN A 18 -8.80 -1.99 -11.19
N SER A 19 -9.87 -1.37 -11.71
CA SER A 19 -11.02 -0.96 -10.89
C SER A 19 -11.86 -2.10 -10.30
N SER A 20 -11.71 -3.32 -10.80
CA SER A 20 -12.31 -4.54 -10.23
C SER A 20 -11.66 -4.97 -8.92
N LEU A 21 -10.44 -4.50 -8.64
CA LEU A 21 -9.64 -4.93 -7.48
C LEU A 21 -9.64 -3.91 -6.34
N TRP A 22 -10.41 -2.82 -6.46
CA TRP A 22 -10.39 -1.73 -5.46
C TRP A 22 -10.91 -2.10 -4.07
N ASP A 23 -11.59 -3.24 -3.93
CA ASP A 23 -12.04 -3.81 -2.65
C ASP A 23 -11.19 -5.00 -2.20
N ASN A 24 -10.19 -5.40 -3.00
CA ASN A 24 -9.30 -6.50 -2.67
C ASN A 24 -8.19 -6.00 -1.74
N GLU A 25 -8.18 -6.48 -0.50
CA GLU A 25 -7.23 -6.05 0.53
C GLU A 25 -5.78 -6.34 0.13
N SER A 26 -5.50 -7.52 -0.43
CA SER A 26 -4.16 -7.87 -0.93
C SER A 26 -3.71 -6.89 -2.02
N PHE A 27 -4.57 -6.55 -2.97
CA PHE A 27 -4.25 -5.55 -3.99
C PHE A 27 -3.87 -4.20 -3.37
N ILE A 28 -4.62 -3.73 -2.38
CA ILE A 28 -4.36 -2.46 -1.69
C ILE A 28 -3.00 -2.49 -0.99
N LEU A 29 -2.72 -3.55 -0.23
CA LEU A 29 -1.46 -3.73 0.48
C LEU A 29 -0.27 -3.79 -0.47
N ASN A 30 -0.42 -4.48 -1.59
CA ASN A 30 0.69 -4.60 -2.53
C ASN A 30 0.93 -3.28 -3.26
N VAL A 31 -0.13 -2.52 -3.58
CA VAL A 31 0.01 -1.22 -4.25
C VAL A 31 0.69 -0.22 -3.33
N SER A 32 0.34 -0.23 -2.04
CA SER A 32 0.99 0.64 -1.06
C SER A 32 2.44 0.26 -0.80
N ALA A 33 2.78 -1.03 -0.91
CA ALA A 33 4.15 -1.53 -0.85
C ALA A 33 4.96 -1.18 -2.10
N PHE A 34 4.35 -1.17 -3.30
CA PHE A 34 5.06 -0.91 -4.57
C PHE A 34 5.28 0.58 -4.84
N TYR A 35 4.24 1.40 -4.69
CA TYR A 35 4.29 2.84 -4.99
C TYR A 35 4.75 3.61 -3.74
N ILE A 36 6.04 3.48 -3.40
CA ILE A 36 6.63 3.86 -2.10
C ILE A 36 6.73 5.37 -1.82
N ASN A 37 6.64 6.26 -2.81
CA ASN A 37 6.98 7.68 -2.62
C ASN A 37 5.78 8.64 -2.66
N GLU A 38 5.97 9.78 -1.98
CA GLU A 38 5.05 10.90 -1.76
C GLU A 38 4.43 11.52 -3.04
N GLU A 39 4.73 11.00 -4.22
CA GLU A 39 4.31 11.54 -5.51
C GLU A 39 2.80 11.47 -5.77
N VAL A 40 2.00 10.69 -5.02
CA VAL A 40 0.67 10.32 -5.56
C VAL A 40 -0.55 10.94 -4.88
N LEU A 41 -0.54 11.28 -3.61
CA LEU A 41 -1.84 11.37 -2.90
C LEU A 41 -2.28 12.76 -2.46
N SER A 42 -1.44 13.79 -2.65
CA SER A 42 -1.73 15.12 -2.10
C SER A 42 -1.91 16.22 -3.15
N ASN A 43 -1.07 16.29 -4.18
CA ASN A 43 -1.09 17.46 -5.07
C ASN A 43 -2.09 17.37 -6.24
N GLU A 44 -2.45 16.16 -6.70
CA GLU A 44 -3.34 16.01 -7.85
C GLU A 44 -4.82 16.05 -7.50
N PHE A 45 -5.19 15.79 -6.24
CA PHE A 45 -6.57 15.94 -5.78
C PHE A 45 -6.99 17.41 -5.60
N GLU A 46 -6.03 18.33 -5.43
CA GLU A 46 -6.30 19.76 -5.52
C GLU A 46 -6.71 20.18 -6.94
N ILE A 47 -6.18 19.51 -7.98
CA ILE A 47 -6.55 19.74 -9.39
C ILE A 47 -8.02 19.39 -9.62
N PHE A 48 -8.55 18.40 -8.90
CA PHE A 48 -9.93 17.98 -9.09
C PHE A 48 -10.96 18.97 -8.60
N LYS A 49 -10.64 19.91 -7.68
CA LYS A 49 -11.53 21.00 -7.19
C LYS A 49 -13.02 20.59 -7.09
N ILE A 50 -13.30 19.34 -6.71
CA ILE A 50 -14.66 18.86 -6.50
C ILE A 50 -15.04 19.38 -5.12
N LYS A 51 -15.63 20.58 -5.06
CA LYS A 51 -16.09 21.28 -3.84
C LYS A 51 -16.94 20.43 -2.88
N LYS A 52 -17.37 19.22 -3.28
CA LYS A 52 -18.13 18.26 -2.48
C LYS A 52 -17.26 17.23 -1.72
N ILE A 53 -15.97 17.13 -2.00
CA ILE A 53 -15.06 16.11 -1.42
C ILE A 53 -14.10 16.71 -0.36
N ASP A 54 -14.07 18.03 -0.21
CA ASP A 54 -13.23 18.76 0.75
C ASP A 54 -13.43 18.32 2.22
N LYS A 55 -14.56 17.68 2.54
CA LYS A 55 -14.84 17.19 3.91
C LYS A 55 -13.99 15.97 4.31
N CYS A 56 -13.21 15.38 3.41
CA CYS A 56 -12.45 14.17 3.67
C CYS A 56 -11.00 14.43 4.12
N LEU A 57 -10.48 15.65 3.99
CA LEU A 57 -9.06 16.00 4.18
C LEU A 57 -8.79 16.66 5.54
N SER A 58 -8.86 15.89 6.63
CA SER A 58 -8.28 16.32 7.90
C SER A 58 -6.77 16.02 7.97
N ARG A 59 -6.02 17.02 8.42
CA ARG A 59 -4.56 17.18 8.38
C ARG A 59 -3.85 16.40 9.50
N LYS A 60 -4.03 15.08 9.58
CA LYS A 60 -3.19 14.19 10.40
C LYS A 60 -2.35 13.30 9.48
N GLU A 61 -1.11 13.01 9.87
CA GLU A 61 -0.26 12.02 9.18
C GLU A 61 -0.97 10.66 9.16
N LEU A 62 -1.62 10.38 8.04
CA LEU A 62 -2.27 9.11 7.74
C LEU A 62 -1.20 8.09 7.32
N ARG A 63 -1.31 6.84 7.84
CA ARG A 63 -0.43 5.74 7.43
C ARG A 63 -0.56 5.54 5.91
N LYS A 64 0.46 4.97 5.25
CA LYS A 64 0.51 4.82 3.78
C LYS A 64 -0.76 4.17 3.21
N ASN A 65 -1.24 3.11 3.86
CA ASN A 65 -2.47 2.41 3.50
C ASN A 65 -3.69 3.33 3.57
N ASP A 66 -3.78 4.20 4.56
CA ASP A 66 -4.94 5.08 4.74
C ASP A 66 -5.03 6.13 3.62
N LYS A 67 -3.89 6.64 3.13
CA LYS A 67 -3.86 7.58 2.00
C LYS A 67 -4.33 6.88 0.70
N LEU A 68 -3.87 5.65 0.46
CA LEU A 68 -4.28 4.87 -0.72
C LEU A 68 -5.77 4.52 -0.66
N THR A 69 -6.24 4.03 0.49
CA THR A 69 -7.66 3.73 0.72
C THR A 69 -8.53 4.95 0.43
N LYS A 70 -8.12 6.12 0.91
CA LYS A 70 -8.84 7.37 0.64
C LYS A 70 -8.90 7.74 -0.84
N CYS A 71 -7.79 7.55 -1.58
CA CYS A 71 -7.78 7.72 -3.04
C CYS A 71 -8.73 6.74 -3.74
N LEU A 72 -8.73 5.47 -3.34
CA LEU A 72 -9.66 4.46 -3.85
C LEU A 72 -11.11 4.83 -3.57
N THR A 73 -11.43 5.32 -2.37
CA THR A 73 -12.78 5.82 -2.01
C THR A 73 -13.23 6.96 -2.93
N MET A 74 -12.31 7.88 -3.26
CA MET A 74 -12.60 8.98 -4.18
C MET A 74 -12.85 8.48 -5.61
N LEU A 75 -11.98 7.61 -6.12
CA LEU A 75 -12.15 6.99 -7.44
C LEU A 75 -13.46 6.20 -7.55
N LYS A 76 -13.84 5.45 -6.49
CA LYS A 76 -15.14 4.77 -6.38
C LYS A 76 -16.29 5.76 -6.46
N THR A 77 -16.23 6.83 -5.70
CA THR A 77 -17.27 7.87 -5.67
C THR A 77 -17.43 8.55 -7.04
N MET A 78 -16.33 8.82 -7.75
CA MET A 78 -16.37 9.38 -9.10
C MET A 78 -16.97 8.40 -10.12
N LYS A 79 -16.69 7.10 -9.97
CA LYS A 79 -17.26 6.03 -10.81
C LYS A 79 -18.77 5.88 -10.57
N ILE A 80 -19.20 5.81 -9.31
CA ILE A 80 -20.62 5.69 -8.91
C ILE A 80 -21.43 6.88 -9.41
N ASN A 81 -20.90 8.10 -9.28
CA ASN A 81 -21.61 9.32 -9.69
C ASN A 81 -21.53 9.60 -11.20
N GLY A 82 -20.91 8.73 -12.01
CA GLY A 82 -20.76 8.95 -13.45
C GLY A 82 -19.92 10.18 -13.82
N ILE A 83 -19.08 10.68 -12.89
CA ILE A 83 -18.28 11.90 -13.08
C ILE A 83 -16.93 11.56 -13.74
N ARG A 84 -16.55 10.28 -13.80
CA ARG A 84 -15.29 9.82 -14.42
C ARG A 84 -15.12 10.35 -15.85
N ASP A 85 -16.20 10.45 -16.62
CA ASP A 85 -16.19 10.98 -17.98
C ASP A 85 -16.02 12.50 -18.10
N LYS A 86 -16.11 13.21 -16.98
CA LYS A 86 -15.88 14.66 -16.88
C LYS A 86 -14.52 14.97 -16.26
N CYS A 87 -13.77 13.95 -15.88
CA CYS A 87 -12.49 14.04 -15.20
C CYS A 87 -11.32 13.89 -16.15
N ALA A 88 -10.14 14.27 -15.66
CA ALA A 88 -8.90 14.09 -16.38
C ALA A 88 -8.65 12.60 -16.69
N ILE A 89 -8.05 12.35 -17.84
CA ILE A 89 -7.56 11.02 -18.22
C ILE A 89 -6.17 10.88 -17.64
N PHE A 90 -6.00 9.94 -16.71
CA PHE A 90 -4.67 9.59 -16.21
C PHE A 90 -3.91 8.83 -17.29
N VAL A 91 -2.63 9.15 -17.46
CA VAL A 91 -1.73 8.49 -18.40
C VAL A 91 -0.40 8.17 -17.71
N SER A 92 0.25 7.11 -18.18
CA SER A 92 1.63 6.78 -17.82
C SER A 92 2.54 7.03 -19.02
N ALA A 93 3.59 7.84 -18.84
CA ALA A 93 4.60 8.09 -19.88
C ALA A 93 5.46 6.85 -20.16
N ASN A 94 5.45 5.86 -19.27
CA ASN A 94 6.26 4.67 -19.41
C ASN A 94 5.51 3.46 -18.84
N LEU A 95 4.90 2.69 -19.74
CA LEU A 95 4.18 1.46 -19.41
C LEU A 95 5.12 0.31 -19.03
N SER A 96 6.36 0.28 -19.51
CA SER A 96 7.32 -0.78 -19.12
C SER A 96 7.81 -0.65 -17.68
N LYS A 97 7.69 0.55 -17.10
CA LYS A 97 7.89 0.81 -15.66
C LYS A 97 6.65 0.53 -14.82
N MET A 98 5.52 0.14 -15.41
CA MET A 98 4.41 -0.37 -14.62
C MET A 98 4.75 -1.78 -14.16
N PRO A 99 4.52 -2.09 -12.88
CA PRO A 99 4.67 -3.45 -12.39
C PRO A 99 3.71 -4.36 -13.15
N SER A 100 4.24 -5.46 -13.69
CA SER A 100 3.39 -6.57 -14.10
C SER A 100 2.78 -7.20 -12.85
N PHE A 101 1.68 -7.93 -13.05
CA PHE A 101 1.07 -8.66 -11.94
C PHE A 101 2.05 -9.69 -11.34
N GLU A 102 2.99 -10.23 -12.12
CA GLU A 102 4.04 -11.12 -11.60
C GLU A 102 4.97 -10.38 -10.63
N LYS A 103 5.47 -9.19 -10.99
CA LYS A 103 6.30 -8.37 -10.09
C LYS A 103 5.58 -7.99 -8.80
N PHE A 104 4.26 -7.80 -8.90
CA PHE A 104 3.37 -7.57 -7.77
C PHE A 104 3.31 -8.78 -6.82
N ILE A 105 3.30 -9.99 -7.38
CA ILE A 105 3.28 -11.24 -6.63
C ILE A 105 4.65 -11.53 -6.01
N GLU A 106 5.73 -11.26 -6.74
CA GLU A 106 7.12 -11.48 -6.31
C GLU A 106 7.45 -10.69 -5.03
N ILE A 107 7.08 -9.41 -4.97
CA ILE A 107 7.26 -8.56 -3.78
C ILE A 107 6.51 -9.12 -2.56
N ASN A 108 5.35 -9.77 -2.75
CA ASN A 108 4.64 -10.39 -1.64
C ASN A 108 5.38 -11.59 -1.09
N PHE A 109 5.92 -12.43 -1.98
CA PHE A 109 6.69 -13.59 -1.56
C PHE A 109 7.96 -13.17 -0.82
N GLU A 110 8.66 -12.13 -1.28
CA GLU A 110 9.81 -11.56 -0.57
C GLU A 110 9.45 -11.07 0.84
N ASN A 111 8.32 -10.36 0.99
CA ASN A 111 7.86 -9.88 2.29
C ASN A 111 7.46 -11.03 3.22
N VAL A 112 6.74 -12.04 2.70
CA VAL A 112 6.35 -13.23 3.46
C VAL A 112 7.58 -14.02 3.90
N GLU A 113 8.57 -14.20 3.01
CA GLU A 113 9.83 -14.86 3.35
C GLU A 113 10.55 -14.13 4.49
N LYS A 114 10.58 -12.80 4.44
CA LYS A 114 11.17 -11.98 5.49
C LYS A 114 10.43 -12.12 6.82
N ASP A 115 9.10 -12.05 6.80
CA ASP A 115 8.29 -12.21 8.01
C ASP A 115 8.47 -13.60 8.65
N LEU A 116 8.60 -14.64 7.82
CA LEU A 116 8.88 -16.00 8.28
C LEU A 116 10.27 -16.12 8.91
N LYS A 117 11.30 -15.50 8.30
CA LYS A 117 12.65 -15.45 8.86
C LYS A 117 12.67 -14.72 10.21
N ASP A 118 12.07 -13.54 10.29
CA ASP A 118 11.99 -12.76 11.53
C ASP A 118 11.26 -13.52 12.64
N MET A 119 10.22 -14.29 12.30
CA MET A 119 9.52 -15.15 13.26
C MET A 119 10.40 -16.28 13.75
N LEU A 120 11.12 -16.96 12.84
CA LEU A 120 12.02 -18.05 13.18
C LEU A 120 13.17 -17.57 14.08
N ASP A 121 13.77 -16.43 13.76
CA ASP A 121 14.86 -15.83 14.53
C ASP A 121 14.41 -15.51 15.97
N LYS A 122 13.20 -14.97 16.13
CA LYS A 122 12.61 -14.73 17.46
C LYS A 122 12.38 -16.03 18.24
N GLN A 123 11.86 -17.07 17.59
CA GLN A 123 11.65 -18.36 18.22
C GLN A 123 12.98 -19.00 18.66
N GLN A 124 14.00 -18.93 17.81
CA GLN A 124 15.35 -19.41 18.14
C GLN A 124 15.94 -18.65 19.32
N ALA A 125 15.84 -17.32 19.34
CA ALA A 125 16.32 -16.51 20.45
C ALA A 125 15.58 -16.82 21.76
N CYS A 126 14.25 -16.99 21.71
CA CYS A 126 13.47 -17.38 22.88
C CYS A 126 13.85 -18.76 23.42
N LEU A 127 14.06 -19.75 22.54
CA LEU A 127 14.51 -21.09 22.93
C LEU A 127 15.91 -21.07 23.54
N GLY A 128 16.85 -20.34 22.92
CA GLY A 128 18.21 -20.17 23.45
C GLY A 128 18.19 -19.59 24.85
N ASN A 129 17.48 -18.47 25.05
CA ASN A 129 17.35 -17.83 26.36
C ASN A 129 16.72 -18.75 27.42
N ALA A 130 15.73 -19.56 27.03
CA ALA A 130 15.10 -20.52 27.94
C ALA A 130 16.05 -21.64 28.36
N LEU A 131 16.86 -22.15 27.42
CA LEU A 131 17.86 -23.18 27.69
C LEU A 131 18.98 -22.65 28.59
N ASP A 132 19.48 -21.44 28.33
CA ASP A 132 20.51 -20.79 29.15
C ASP A 132 20.01 -20.60 30.59
N HIS A 133 18.78 -20.09 30.76
CA HIS A 133 18.16 -19.94 32.07
C HIS A 133 17.97 -21.29 32.79
N PHE A 134 17.62 -22.36 32.06
CA PHE A 134 17.49 -23.70 32.64
C PHE A 134 18.84 -24.26 33.11
N ALA A 135 19.89 -24.07 32.31
CA ALA A 135 21.25 -24.48 32.69
C ALA A 135 21.72 -23.74 33.96
N GLU A 136 21.51 -22.42 34.04
CA GLU A 136 21.88 -21.64 35.23
C GLU A 136 21.18 -22.12 36.52
N MET A 137 19.89 -22.50 36.43
CA MET A 137 19.16 -23.04 37.57
C MET A 137 19.69 -24.40 38.03
N GLN A 138 20.05 -25.29 37.09
CA GLN A 138 20.62 -26.61 37.41
C GLN A 138 21.99 -26.48 38.09
N PHE A 139 22.87 -25.62 37.58
CA PHE A 139 24.18 -25.37 38.19
C PHE A 139 24.09 -24.79 39.61
N LYS A 140 23.12 -23.91 39.88
CA LYS A 140 22.87 -23.39 41.23
C LYS A 140 22.32 -24.45 42.19
N SER A 141 21.65 -25.49 41.70
CA SER A 141 21.07 -26.55 42.54
C SER A 141 22.05 -27.67 42.91
N CYS A 142 23.11 -27.89 42.11
CA CYS A 142 24.12 -28.92 42.35
C CYS A 142 25.33 -28.44 43.17
N GLY A 143 25.39 -27.15 43.52
CA GLY A 143 26.53 -26.54 44.22
C GLY A 143 26.33 -26.30 45.74
N ALA A 144 25.35 -26.95 46.37
CA ALA A 144 25.08 -26.85 47.82
C ALA A 144 25.55 -28.10 48.58
#